data_AF-A0A963VCY8-F1
#
_entry.id   AF-A0A963VCY8-F1
#
_cell.length_a   1.000
_cell.length_b   1.000
_cell.length_c   1.000
_cell.angle_alpha   90.00
_cell.angle_beta   90.00
_cell.angle_gamma   90.00
#
_symmetry.space_group_name_H-M   'P 1'
#
loop_
_entity.id
_entity.type
_entity.pdbx_description
1 polymer ?
#
loop_
_entity_poly.entity_id
_entity_poly.type
_entity_poly.pdbx_seq_one_letter_code
_entity_poly.pdbx_strand_id
1 'polypeptide(L)'
;QAGHGVIALGNGRAGWVVARAGGSLAAIGDPLGAADPAALLRLIARRARAAGLRPCLYKAGARTAAAARRAGWKVFPVAEELWLCPLSWTDAG
;
A
#
# COMPACT_ATOMS: atom_id res chain seq x y z
N GLN A 1 20.60 -1.12 -6.24
CA GLN A 1 20.04 0.24 -6.09
C GLN A 1 18.59 0.12 -5.62
N ALA A 2 18.25 0.67 -4.46
CA ALA A 2 16.89 0.66 -3.92
C ALA A 2 16.12 1.86 -4.49
N GLY A 3 15.56 1.70 -5.69
CA GLY A 3 14.70 2.69 -6.31
C GLY A 3 13.24 2.50 -5.89
N HIS A 4 12.54 3.59 -5.61
CA HIS A 4 11.09 3.62 -5.58
C HIS A 4 10.56 3.77 -7.02
N GLY A 5 9.44 3.14 -7.32
CA GLY A 5 8.75 3.26 -8.60
C GLY A 5 7.25 3.41 -8.41
N VAL A 6 6.51 3.55 -9.51
CA VAL A 6 5.05 3.58 -9.50
C VAL A 6 4.52 2.48 -10.39
N ILE A 7 3.51 1.75 -9.90
CA ILE A 7 2.67 0.90 -10.74
C ILE A 7 1.29 1.52 -10.82
N ALA A 8 0.69 1.52 -12.01
CA ALA A 8 -0.63 2.08 -12.23
C ALA A 8 -1.53 1.07 -12.96
N LEU A 9 -2.84 1.25 -12.78
CA LEU A 9 -3.84 0.65 -13.66
C LEU A 9 -3.63 1.15 -15.09
N GLY A 10 -4.15 0.42 -16.09
CA GLY A 10 -3.93 0.76 -17.50
C GLY A 10 -4.43 2.16 -17.91
N ASN A 11 -5.37 2.73 -17.15
CA ASN A 11 -5.88 4.09 -17.37
C ASN A 11 -5.02 5.19 -16.70
N GLY A 12 -3.96 4.84 -15.97
CA GLY A 12 -3.06 5.77 -15.30
C GLY A 12 -3.65 6.55 -14.12
N ARG A 13 -4.92 6.32 -13.75
CA ARG A 13 -5.64 7.15 -12.75
C ARG A 13 -5.48 6.67 -11.31
N ALA A 14 -5.07 5.44 -11.10
CA ALA A 14 -4.84 4.89 -9.77
C ALA A 14 -3.70 3.87 -9.77
N GLY A 15 -3.02 3.75 -8.64
CA GLY A 15 -1.81 2.95 -8.54
C GLY A 15 -1.18 2.93 -7.15
N TRP A 16 0.07 2.50 -7.09
CA TRP A 16 0.88 2.53 -5.86
C TRP A 16 2.29 3.00 -6.13
N VAL A 17 2.82 3.71 -5.16
CA VAL A 17 4.27 3.78 -4.96
C VAL A 17 4.76 2.42 -4.48
N VAL A 18 5.80 1.90 -5.11
CA VAL A 18 6.36 0.59 -4.80
C VAL A 18 7.87 0.63 -4.61
N ALA A 19 8.39 -0.30 -3.80
CA ALA A 19 9.82 -0.56 -3.67
C ALA A 19 10.09 -2.07 -3.72
N ARG A 20 11.29 -2.44 -4.17
CA ARG A 20 11.79 -3.81 -3.98
C ARG A 20 12.45 -3.90 -2.61
N ALA A 21 12.01 -4.84 -1.78
CA ALA A 21 12.57 -5.08 -0.46
C ALA A 21 12.70 -6.60 -0.25
N GLY A 22 13.95 -7.08 -0.22
CA GLY A 22 14.23 -8.52 -0.23
C GLY A 22 13.54 -9.23 -1.40
N GLY A 23 12.88 -10.35 -1.10
CA GLY A 23 12.10 -11.14 -2.07
C GLY A 23 10.68 -10.61 -2.36
N SER A 24 10.41 -9.33 -2.11
CA SER A 24 9.07 -8.75 -2.23
C SER A 24 9.03 -7.46 -3.06
N LEU A 25 7.88 -7.25 -3.71
CA LEU A 25 7.47 -5.95 -4.24
C LEU A 25 6.49 -5.33 -3.24
N ALA A 26 6.95 -4.33 -2.49
CA ALA A 26 6.18 -3.69 -1.45
C ALA A 26 5.44 -2.47 -2.03
N ALA A 27 4.12 -2.47 -1.96
CA ALA A 27 3.30 -1.26 -2.10
C ALA A 27 3.36 -0.48 -0.79
N ILE A 28 3.74 0.80 -0.87
CA ILE A 28 3.99 1.65 0.29
C ILE A 28 2.76 2.51 0.56
N GLY A 29 2.22 2.41 1.77
CA GLY A 29 1.04 3.18 2.18
C GLY A 29 -0.24 2.74 1.49
N ASP A 30 -1.13 3.71 1.30
CA ASP A 30 -2.39 3.55 0.58
C ASP A 30 -2.24 3.83 -0.93
N PRO A 31 -3.14 3.28 -1.77
CA PRO A 31 -3.09 3.53 -3.20
C PRO A 31 -3.31 5.01 -3.53
N LEU A 32 -2.62 5.46 -4.57
CA LEU A 32 -2.85 6.75 -5.20
C LEU A 32 -4.09 6.67 -6.08
N GLY A 33 -4.95 7.69 -6.02
CA GLY A 33 -6.16 7.79 -6.82
C GLY A 33 -7.30 6.85 -6.38
N ALA A 34 -8.52 7.17 -6.84
CA ALA A 34 -9.70 6.37 -6.54
C ALA A 34 -9.89 5.26 -7.58
N ALA A 35 -10.01 4.01 -7.13
CA ALA A 35 -10.33 2.86 -7.96
C ALA A 35 -10.93 1.72 -7.12
N ASP A 36 -11.43 0.68 -7.80
CA ASP A 36 -11.79 -0.59 -7.17
C ASP A 36 -10.57 -1.17 -6.42
N PRO A 37 -10.66 -1.36 -5.08
CA PRO A 37 -9.58 -1.96 -4.31
C PRO A 37 -9.16 -3.33 -4.82
N ALA A 38 -10.09 -4.15 -5.33
CA ALA A 38 -9.76 -5.48 -5.83
C ALA A 38 -8.92 -5.39 -7.12
N ALA A 39 -9.20 -4.41 -8.01
CA ALA A 39 -8.40 -4.16 -9.20
C ALA A 39 -6.96 -3.74 -8.84
N LEU A 40 -6.80 -2.88 -7.84
CA LEU A 40 -5.49 -2.48 -7.33
C LEU A 40 -4.75 -3.69 -6.73
N LEU A 41 -5.37 -4.45 -5.83
CA LEU A 41 -4.74 -5.65 -5.24
C LEU A 41 -4.30 -6.67 -6.32
N ARG A 42 -5.09 -6.86 -7.39
CA ARG A 42 -4.70 -7.66 -8.55
C ARG A 42 -3.52 -7.06 -9.32
N LEU A 43 -3.44 -5.73 -9.45
CA LEU A 43 -2.32 -5.05 -10.09
C LEU A 43 -1.00 -5.35 -9.36
N ILE A 44 -0.91 -5.14 -8.05
CA ILE A 44 0.33 -5.39 -7.29
C ILE A 44 0.70 -6.88 -7.31
N ALA A 45 -0.28 -7.79 -7.16
CA ALA A 45 -0.03 -9.22 -7.22
C ALA A 45 0.54 -9.67 -8.59
N ARG A 46 -0.01 -9.15 -9.69
CA ARG A 46 0.50 -9.44 -11.04
C ARG A 46 1.89 -8.87 -11.26
N ARG A 47 2.14 -7.62 -10.84
CA ARG A 47 3.46 -6.98 -10.99
C ARG A 47 4.54 -7.67 -10.16
N ALA A 48 4.22 -8.07 -8.93
CA ALA A 48 5.15 -8.83 -8.10
C ALA A 48 5.48 -10.19 -8.73
N ARG A 49 4.45 -10.96 -9.15
CA ARG A 49 4.65 -12.27 -9.80
C ARG A 49 5.48 -12.17 -11.07
N ALA A 50 5.20 -11.19 -11.94
CA ALA A 50 5.97 -10.98 -13.17
C ALA A 50 7.46 -10.65 -12.90
N ALA A 51 7.76 -10.09 -11.73
CA ALA A 51 9.12 -9.77 -11.30
C ALA A 51 9.80 -10.88 -10.47
N GLY A 52 9.16 -12.05 -10.29
CA GLY A 52 9.65 -13.13 -9.43
C GLY A 52 9.62 -12.80 -7.94
N LEU A 53 8.73 -11.91 -7.51
CA LEU A 53 8.63 -11.40 -6.14
C LEU A 53 7.29 -11.75 -5.47
N ARG A 54 7.28 -11.74 -4.14
CA ARG A 54 6.04 -11.76 -3.35
C ARG A 54 5.41 -10.38 -3.29
N PRO A 55 4.09 -10.23 -3.48
CA PRO A 55 3.43 -8.95 -3.27
C PRO A 55 3.31 -8.68 -1.77
N CYS A 56 3.57 -7.45 -1.35
CA CYS A 56 3.45 -7.01 0.04
C CYS A 56 2.78 -5.62 0.08
N LEU A 57 1.93 -5.39 1.07
CA LEU A 57 1.38 -4.06 1.38
C LEU A 57 2.03 -3.61 2.69
N TYR A 58 2.79 -2.51 2.67
CA TYR A 58 3.53 -2.01 3.82
C TYR A 58 2.96 -0.67 4.29
N LYS A 59 2.69 -0.54 5.59
CA LYS A 59 2.00 0.62 6.20
C LYS A 59 0.67 0.99 5.50
N ALA A 60 -0.08 -0.01 5.04
CA ALA A 60 -1.41 0.21 4.47
C ALA A 60 -2.39 0.71 5.55
N GLY A 61 -3.21 1.70 5.21
CA GLY A 61 -4.25 2.23 6.09
C GLY A 61 -5.40 1.24 6.30
N ALA A 62 -6.27 1.53 7.27
CA ALA A 62 -7.34 0.63 7.70
C ALA A 62 -8.26 0.17 6.55
N ARG A 63 -8.59 1.08 5.61
CA ARG A 63 -9.45 0.78 4.46
C ARG A 63 -8.79 -0.22 3.51
N THR A 64 -7.53 0.01 3.15
CA THR A 64 -6.75 -0.88 2.28
C THR A 64 -6.53 -2.23 2.96
N ALA A 65 -6.19 -2.23 4.25
CA ALA A 65 -6.04 -3.45 5.05
C ALA A 65 -7.34 -4.27 5.09
N ALA A 66 -8.50 -3.64 5.27
CA ALA A 66 -9.80 -4.32 5.25
C ALA A 66 -10.12 -4.90 3.87
N ALA A 67 -9.83 -4.18 2.78
CA ALA A 67 -9.99 -4.69 1.43
C ALA A 67 -9.08 -5.90 1.16
N ALA A 68 -7.82 -5.84 1.61
CA ALA A 68 -6.87 -6.94 1.47
C ALA A 68 -7.33 -8.20 2.23
N ARG A 69 -7.81 -8.05 3.49
CA ARG A 69 -8.39 -9.17 4.26
C ARG A 69 -9.55 -9.84 3.51
N ARG A 70 -10.49 -9.06 2.98
CA ARG A 70 -11.61 -9.59 2.17
C ARG A 70 -11.15 -10.30 0.91
N ALA A 71 -10.02 -9.89 0.34
CA ALA A 71 -9.40 -10.52 -0.82
C ALA A 71 -8.50 -11.72 -0.46
N GLY A 72 -8.53 -12.22 0.78
CA GLY A 72 -7.79 -13.40 1.22
C GLY A 72 -6.32 -13.14 1.59
N TRP A 73 -5.89 -11.89 1.73
CA TRP A 73 -4.54 -11.58 2.20
C TRP A 73 -4.43 -11.79 3.71
N LYS A 74 -3.27 -12.29 4.15
CA LYS A 74 -2.89 -12.23 5.57
C LYS A 74 -2.48 -10.80 5.90
N VAL A 75 -3.10 -10.22 6.93
CA VAL A 75 -2.87 -8.83 7.34
C VAL A 75 -2.56 -8.79 8.83
N PHE A 76 -1.42 -8.21 9.18
CA PHE A 76 -0.92 -8.11 10.54
C PHE A 76 -0.80 -6.63 10.94
N PRO A 77 -1.18 -6.25 12.18
CA PRO A 77 -0.83 -4.94 12.72
C PRO A 77 0.69 -4.88 12.91
N VAL A 78 1.32 -3.80 12.43
CA VAL A 78 2.78 -3.61 12.53
C VAL A 78 3.17 -2.36 13.32
N ALA A 79 2.28 -1.37 13.37
CA ALA A 79 2.47 -0.12 14.10
C ALA A 79 1.11 0.58 14.27
N GLU A 80 1.06 1.50 15.22
CA GLU A 80 0.02 2.52 15.35
C GLU A 80 0.61 3.87 14.92
N GLU A 81 -0.20 4.69 14.26
CA GLU A 81 0.22 6.02 13.79
C GLU A 81 -0.48 7.10 14.60
N LEU A 82 0.30 7.97 15.25
CA LEU A 82 -0.20 9.11 15.98
C LEU A 82 -0.50 10.25 15.00
N TRP A 83 -1.76 10.65 14.93
CA TRP A 83 -2.20 11.81 14.16
C TRP A 83 -2.44 12.98 15.11
N LEU A 84 -1.63 14.03 14.99
CA LEU A 84 -1.84 15.29 15.70
C LEU A 84 -2.65 16.22 14.80
N CYS A 85 -3.75 16.77 15.32
CA CYS A 85 -4.49 17.81 14.62
C CYS A 85 -3.86 19.17 14.95
N PRO A 86 -3.21 19.87 14.00
CA PRO A 86 -2.52 21.12 14.31
C PRO A 86 -3.45 22.23 14.80
N LEU A 87 -4.77 22.12 14.58
CA LEU A 87 -5.76 23.10 15.03
C LEU A 87 -6.15 22.94 16.51
N SER A 88 -5.94 21.77 17.09
CA SER A 88 -6.33 21.46 18.47
C SER A 88 -5.17 20.96 19.32
N TRP A 89 -4.03 20.66 18.71
CA TRP A 89 -2.85 20.20 19.41
C TRP A 89 -2.07 21.40 19.97
N THR A 90 -1.63 21.28 21.22
CA THR A 90 -0.75 22.23 21.89
C THR A 90 0.34 21.44 22.60
N ASP A 91 1.49 22.08 22.77
CA ASP A 91 2.61 21.61 23.59
C ASP A 91 2.46 21.98 25.07
N ALA A 92 1.45 22.77 25.43
CA ALA A 92 1.03 23.01 26.80
C ALA A 92 0.28 21.78 27.31
N GLY A 93 0.92 21.02 28.21
CA GLY A 93 0.38 19.80 28.83
C GLY A 93 -0.92 20.01 29.58
#